data_AF-A0A6V7JXS5-F1
#
_entry.id   AF-A0A6V7JXS5-F1
#
_cell.length_a   1.000
_cell.length_b   1.000
_cell.length_c   1.000
_cell.angle_alpha   90.00
_cell.angle_beta   90.00
_cell.angle_gamma   90.00
#
_symmetry.space_group_name_H-M   'P 1'
#
loop_
_entity.id
_entity.type
_entity.pdbx_description
1 polymer ?
#
loop_
_entity_poly.entity_id
_entity_poly.type
_entity_poly.pdbx_seq_one_letter_code
_entity_poly.pdbx_strand_id
1 'polypeptide(L)'
;RKTDAIVNEELEATATFTNPLPVALKKGQFLIEGPGLDKQLKIKLSRNVQPGEEASCTFTMTPKLEGRSTIVVKFHSKELDDVDGFLNFMVKPAKYTNNGYS
;
A
#
# COMPACT_ATOMS: atom_id res chain seq x y z
N ARG A 1 -14.40 -2.75 -1.79
CA ARG A 1 -14.84 -1.54 -2.53
C ARG A 1 -13.72 -1.16 -3.49
N LYS A 2 -13.98 -1.02 -4.80
CA LYS A 2 -13.02 -0.37 -5.71
C LYS A 2 -13.34 1.13 -5.68
N THR A 3 -12.54 1.88 -4.93
CA THR A 3 -12.46 3.33 -5.11
C THR A 3 -11.71 3.57 -6.41
N ASP A 4 -12.27 4.40 -7.29
CA ASP A 4 -11.53 4.85 -8.47
C ASP A 4 -10.37 5.71 -7.98
N ALA A 5 -9.13 5.35 -8.35
CA ALA A 5 -8.00 6.23 -8.08
C ALA A 5 -8.07 7.43 -9.04
N ILE A 6 -8.05 8.65 -8.51
CA ILE A 6 -8.15 9.89 -9.27
C ILE A 6 -6.93 10.75 -8.98
N VAL A 7 -6.38 11.39 -10.02
CA VAL A 7 -5.24 12.30 -9.86
C VAL A 7 -5.56 13.37 -8.81
N ASN A 8 -4.62 13.58 -7.88
CA ASN A 8 -4.69 14.52 -6.76
C ASN A 8 -5.75 14.22 -5.68
N GLU A 9 -6.46 13.09 -5.75
CA GLU A 9 -7.31 12.61 -4.66
C GLU A 9 -6.56 11.62 -3.76
N GLU A 10 -6.85 11.66 -2.45
CA GLU A 10 -6.27 10.70 -1.51
C GLU A 10 -6.86 9.31 -1.73
N LEU A 11 -5.98 8.31 -1.87
CA LEU A 11 -6.31 6.91 -2.00
C LEU A 11 -5.85 6.17 -0.75
N GLU A 12 -6.80 5.56 -0.03
CA GLU A 12 -6.52 4.63 1.05
C GLU A 12 -6.34 3.21 0.50
N ALA A 13 -5.27 2.54 0.94
CA ALA A 13 -4.97 1.16 0.59
C ALA A 13 -4.63 0.34 1.85
N THR A 14 -4.90 -0.96 1.78
CA THR A 14 -4.55 -1.92 2.82
C THR A 14 -3.68 -3.01 2.23
N ALA A 15 -2.54 -3.27 2.86
CA ALA A 15 -1.72 -4.44 2.58
C ALA A 15 -1.92 -5.48 3.67
N THR A 16 -2.01 -6.75 3.29
CA THR A 16 -2.14 -7.88 4.22
C THR A 16 -1.13 -8.98 3.87
N PHE A 17 -0.74 -9.74 4.90
CA PHE A 17 0.18 -10.86 4.80
C PHE A 17 -0.18 -11.90 5.85
N THR A 18 -0.30 -13.17 5.47
CA THR A 18 -0.54 -14.28 6.41
C THR A 18 0.76 -15.02 6.68
N ASN A 19 1.13 -15.21 7.94
CA ASN A 19 2.37 -15.90 8.32
C ASN A 19 2.32 -17.40 7.91
N PRO A 20 3.15 -17.84 6.94
CA PRO A 20 3.17 -19.22 6.47
C PRO A 20 4.05 -20.13 7.35
N LEU A 21 4.84 -19.57 8.26
CA LEU A 21 5.79 -20.33 9.07
C LEU A 21 5.12 -20.92 10.32
N PRO A 22 5.59 -22.09 10.81
CA PRO A 22 5.12 -22.69 12.05
C PRO A 22 5.67 -21.99 13.31
N VAL A 23 6.30 -20.82 13.16
CA VAL A 23 6.87 -20.01 14.26
C VAL A 23 6.37 -18.56 14.17
N ALA A 24 6.40 -17.86 15.30
CA ALA A 24 5.98 -16.46 15.35
C ALA A 24 7.03 -15.53 14.71
N LEU A 25 6.57 -14.60 13.87
CA LEU A 25 7.41 -13.59 13.24
C LEU A 25 7.55 -12.36 14.14
N LYS A 26 8.80 -11.94 14.39
CA LYS A 26 9.16 -10.83 15.28
C LYS A 26 9.65 -9.64 14.48
N LYS A 27 9.39 -8.44 15.02
CA LYS A 27 9.79 -7.16 14.41
C LYS A 27 9.32 -7.04 12.95
N GLY A 28 8.10 -7.51 12.66
CA GLY A 28 7.51 -7.40 11.33
C GLY A 28 7.40 -5.95 10.88
N GLN A 29 7.65 -5.69 9.61
CA GLN A 29 7.63 -4.36 9.02
C GLN A 29 7.16 -4.43 7.57
N PHE A 30 6.23 -3.54 7.21
CA PHE A 30 5.87 -3.27 5.82
C PHE A 30 6.70 -2.11 5.28
N LEU A 31 7.16 -2.25 4.05
CA LEU A 31 7.84 -1.24 3.25
C LEU A 31 6.97 -1.02 2.01
N ILE A 32 6.51 0.20 1.79
CA ILE A 32 5.52 0.51 0.75
C ILE A 32 6.08 1.59 -0.17
N GLU A 33 5.97 1.34 -1.46
CA GLU A 33 6.25 2.27 -2.54
C GLU A 33 5.02 2.36 -3.46
N GLY A 34 4.74 3.56 -3.96
CA GLY A 34 3.53 3.80 -4.74
C GLY A 34 3.43 5.24 -5.22
N PRO A 35 2.44 5.53 -6.07
CA PRO A 35 2.31 6.85 -6.69
C PRO A 35 2.03 7.95 -5.66
N GLY A 36 2.79 9.04 -5.79
CA GLY A 36 2.64 10.20 -4.90
C GLY A 36 3.28 10.07 -3.53
N LEU A 37 4.00 8.97 -3.27
CA LEU A 37 4.86 8.84 -2.09
C LEU A 37 6.25 9.35 -2.44
N ASP A 38 6.68 10.45 -1.80
CA ASP A 38 8.03 11.01 -2.03
C ASP A 38 9.15 10.10 -1.48
N LYS A 39 8.81 9.27 -0.49
CA LYS A 39 9.71 8.32 0.15
C LYS A 39 8.97 7.02 0.45
N GLN A 40 9.70 5.92 0.48
CA GLN A 40 9.19 4.63 0.93
C GLN A 40 8.58 4.75 2.34
N LEU A 41 7.32 4.36 2.49
CA LEU A 41 6.66 4.30 3.79
C LEU A 41 7.12 3.05 4.54
N LYS A 42 7.39 3.21 5.83
CA LYS A 42 7.93 2.15 6.70
C LYS A 42 7.02 1.98 7.90
N ILE A 43 6.24 0.90 7.92
CA ILE A 43 5.25 0.64 8.97
C ILE A 43 5.69 -0.57 9.78
N LYS A 44 6.08 -0.35 11.03
CA LYS A 44 6.47 -1.42 11.95
C LYS A 44 5.24 -1.99 12.65
N LEU A 45 5.18 -3.32 12.76
CA LEU A 45 4.16 -3.98 13.56
C LEU A 45 4.49 -3.82 15.05
N SER A 46 3.44 -3.58 15.84
CA SER A 46 3.54 -3.43 17.29
C SER A 46 3.69 -4.77 18.03
N ARG A 47 3.33 -5.88 17.37
CA ARG A 47 3.32 -7.23 17.95
C ARG A 47 3.91 -8.26 16.99
N ASN A 48 4.22 -9.42 17.55
CA ASN A 48 4.61 -10.58 16.76
C ASN A 48 3.39 -11.13 16.01
N VAL A 49 3.64 -11.72 14.84
CA VAL A 49 2.62 -12.38 14.00
C VAL A 49 2.70 -13.88 14.27
N GLN A 50 1.66 -14.47 14.85
CA GLN A 50 1.63 -15.89 15.20
C GLN A 50 1.55 -16.79 13.95
N PRO A 51 1.83 -18.10 14.04
CA PRO A 51 1.63 -19.03 12.92
C PRO A 51 0.20 -18.96 12.38
N GLY A 52 0.05 -18.79 11.07
CA GLY A 52 -1.24 -18.67 10.39
C GLY A 52 -1.99 -17.35 10.62
N GLU A 53 -1.42 -16.42 11.38
CA GLU A 53 -2.04 -15.12 11.64
C GLU A 53 -1.83 -14.13 10.48
N GLU A 54 -2.84 -13.30 10.23
CA GLU A 54 -2.75 -12.17 9.30
C GLU A 54 -2.18 -10.92 9.98
N ALA A 55 -1.15 -10.35 9.37
CA ALA A 55 -0.68 -8.99 9.60
C ALA A 55 -1.25 -8.06 8.52
N SER A 56 -1.64 -6.85 8.93
CA SER A 56 -2.16 -5.85 8.01
C SER A 56 -1.65 -4.45 8.34
N CYS A 57 -1.61 -3.58 7.33
CA CYS A 57 -1.42 -2.15 7.51
C CYS A 57 -2.25 -1.34 6.51
N THR A 58 -2.74 -0.20 6.96
CA THR A 58 -3.43 0.78 6.12
C THR A 58 -2.55 2.00 5.93
N PHE A 59 -2.55 2.55 4.72
CA PHE A 59 -1.76 3.72 4.35
C PHE A 59 -2.51 4.52 3.27
N THR A 60 -2.19 5.80 3.18
CA THR A 60 -2.72 6.68 2.14
C THR A 60 -1.63 7.11 1.17
N MET A 61 -2.03 7.41 -0.06
CA MET A 61 -1.18 7.98 -1.09
C MET A 61 -2.00 8.91 -1.99
N THR A 62 -1.34 9.82 -2.70
CA THR A 62 -2.03 10.74 -3.62
C THR A 62 -1.37 10.69 -4.99
N PRO A 63 -1.91 9.90 -5.94
CA PRO A 63 -1.33 9.81 -7.27
C PRO A 63 -1.33 11.17 -7.98
N LYS A 64 -0.21 11.51 -8.62
CA LYS A 64 0.00 12.80 -9.29
C LYS A 64 -0.16 12.76 -10.80
N LEU A 65 -0.17 11.56 -11.37
CA LEU A 65 -0.26 11.32 -12.81
C LEU A 65 -1.35 10.29 -13.10
N GLU A 66 -2.06 10.49 -14.21
CA GLU A 66 -3.04 9.54 -14.71
C GLU A 66 -2.38 8.35 -15.42
N GLY A 67 -3.15 7.28 -15.66
CA GLY A 67 -2.69 6.11 -16.38
C GLY A 67 -2.39 4.91 -15.47
N ARG A 68 -1.57 3.98 -15.96
CA ARG A 68 -1.20 2.76 -15.22
C ARG A 68 -0.26 3.13 -14.08
N SER A 69 -0.56 2.64 -12.89
CA SER A 69 0.28 2.81 -11.72
C SER A 69 0.42 1.51 -10.94
N THR A 70 1.45 1.43 -10.10
CA THR A 70 1.80 0.23 -9.35
C THR A 70 2.06 0.61 -7.89
N ILE A 71 1.49 -0.18 -6.98
CA ILE A 71 1.91 -0.21 -5.57
C ILE A 71 2.82 -1.42 -5.41
N VAL A 72 3.96 -1.25 -4.74
CA VAL A 72 4.86 -2.32 -4.34
C VAL A 72 4.93 -2.35 -2.83
N VAL A 73 4.81 -3.55 -2.25
CA VAL A 73 4.86 -3.78 -0.81
C VAL A 73 5.85 -4.89 -0.53
N LYS A 74 6.85 -4.63 0.30
CA LYS A 74 7.72 -5.65 0.89
C LYS A 74 7.35 -5.84 2.35
N PHE A 75 7.27 -7.08 2.80
CA PHE A 75 7.19 -7.45 4.20
C PHE A 75 8.51 -8.08 4.66
N HIS A 76 9.00 -7.66 5.82
CA HIS A 76 10.21 -8.19 6.43
C HIS A 76 10.00 -8.45 7.92
N SER A 77 10.57 -9.53 8.44
CA SER A 77 10.61 -9.87 9.86
C SER A 77 11.96 -10.52 10.20
N LYS A 78 12.21 -10.84 11.48
CA LYS A 78 13.44 -11.55 11.85
C LYS A 78 13.54 -12.97 11.28
N GLU A 79 12.41 -13.66 11.17
CA GLU A 79 12.34 -15.08 10.81
C GLU A 79 11.96 -15.30 9.34
N LEU A 80 11.52 -14.25 8.65
CA LEU A 80 11.07 -14.29 7.27
C LEU A 80 11.43 -12.98 6.56
N ASP A 81 12.14 -13.12 5.45
CA ASP A 81 12.49 -12.09 4.49
C ASP A 81 11.92 -12.42 3.09
N ASP A 82 12.18 -11.54 2.11
CA ASP A 82 11.79 -11.69 0.70
C ASP A 82 10.31 -11.99 0.41
N VAL A 83 9.42 -11.40 1.22
CA VAL A 83 7.98 -11.38 0.93
C VAL A 83 7.64 -10.09 0.21
N ASP A 84 7.33 -10.19 -1.09
CA ASP A 84 6.95 -9.07 -1.95
C ASP A 84 5.54 -9.24 -2.52
N GLY A 85 4.83 -8.13 -2.64
CA GLY A 85 3.53 -8.04 -3.30
C GLY A 85 3.44 -6.76 -4.13
N PHE A 86 2.66 -6.80 -5.21
CA PHE A 86 2.41 -5.61 -6.01
C PHE A 86 0.96 -5.57 -6.48
N LEU A 87 0.47 -4.36 -6.75
CA LEU A 87 -0.86 -4.12 -7.30
C LEU A 87 -0.79 -3.11 -8.43
N ASN A 88 -1.14 -3.56 -9.62
CA ASN A 88 -1.33 -2.68 -10.78
C ASN A 88 -2.75 -2.14 -10.80
N PHE A 89 -2.90 -0.84 -11.04
CA PHE A 89 -4.20 -0.18 -11.12
C PHE A 89 -4.18 1.00 -12.09
N MET A 90 -5.37 1.51 -12.42
CA MET A 90 -5.54 2.66 -13.28
C MET A 90 -5.90 3.89 -12.46
N VAL A 91 -5.17 4.98 -12.67
CA VAL A 91 -5.48 6.32 -12.16
C VAL A 91 -6.23 7.09 -13.24
N LYS A 92 -7.41 7.61 -12.90
CA LYS A 92 -8.24 8.44 -13.78
C LYS A 92 -7.80 9.91 -13.69
N PRO A 93 -7.97 10.71 -14.76
CA PRO A 93 -7.75 12.16 -14.70
C PRO A 93 -8.61 12.80 -13.60
N ALA A 94 -8.10 13.89 -13.03
CA ALA A 94 -8.90 14.77 -12.20
C ALA A 94 -10.07 15.32 -13.03
N LYS A 95 -11.26 15.40 -12.45
CA LYS A 95 -12.40 16.04 -13.11
C LYS A 95 -12.10 17.54 -13.21
N TYR A 96 -11.95 18.07 -14.42
CA TYR A 96 -11.92 19.52 -14.62
C TYR A 96 -13.28 20.11 -14.22
N THR A 97 -13.34 20.86 -13.13
CA THR A 97 -14.48 21.76 -12.88
C THR A 97 -14.32 22.97 -13.78
N ASN A 98 -15.07 23.00 -14.89
CA ASN A 98 -15.18 24.19 -15.71
C ASN A 98 -15.98 25.23 -14.91
N ASN A 99 -15.29 26.11 -14.19
CA ASN A 99 -15.92 27.31 -13.63
C ASN A 99 -16.24 28.21 -14.82
N GLY A 100 -17.47 28.07 -15.33
CA GLY A 100 -17.99 28.86 -16.42
C GLY A 100 -17.88 30.35 -16.10
N TYR A 101 -17.02 31.04 -16.81
CA TYR A 101 -17.16 32.47 -17.03
C TYR A 101 -18.16 32.62 -18.18
N SER A 102 -19.44 32.81 -17.81
CA SER A 102 -20.43 33.50 -18.64
C SER A 102 -20.22 35.00 -18.56
#